data_AF-A0A957SYL0-F1
#
_entry.id   AF-A0A957SYL0-F1
#
_cell.length_a   1.000
_cell.length_b   1.000
_cell.length_c   1.000
_cell.angle_alpha   90.00
_cell.angle_beta   90.00
_cell.angle_gamma   90.00
#
_symmetry.space_group_name_H-M   'P 1'
#
loop_
_entity.id
_entity.type
_entity.pdbx_description
1 polymer ?
#
loop_
_entity_poly.entity_id
_entity_poly.type
_entity_poly.pdbx_seq_one_letter_code
_entity_poly.pdbx_strand_id
1 'polypeptide(L)'
;VPESDHLIHLPPRLVQPAALRFRLLAADDGDGEANAHPDTNPICGWLLPNDLDNSLAIYNSGGLALGAVTAKPRHPWQPAPGSAAAVDSPSAITDPHLRKVVDYLLGHGAAFVDQFISMIGNALARIEPESAAQHPELALLVGRPLALVRAQISLALQGLPAIHQSWQALRQDLPQDLHRTSRDSDNFPNVRFPVHLGAYQRWNDGLVGFWREDTNGQWGETFYAPQSAPSADGADDSSWNPVTSPLIRLGDAPDFHLQLALTTPPQTVVLLWDPRAPIHLLSGFLPVKSITLPPDHYVAALQAIEVTFFTAPLLTETNKVRLPLPSEPGYRWSWLQNTAGRWAEVGTVGIVTRGDFGQAFGDAGDALWTELIALGWLTDVDADRAAVAAQDQRSATPLSPFAEPYRAALEDLLERSHIGPPQAEATFAGPQGLRDGWLTLRVVPITDAEPLTLTRMRKRSI
;
A
#
# COMPACT_ATOMS: atom_id res chain seq x y z
N VAL A 1 23.94 -29.74 -43.46
CA VAL A 1 22.59 -30.00 -44.00
C VAL A 1 21.60 -29.17 -43.21
N PRO A 2 21.18 -27.99 -43.69
CA PRO A 2 19.87 -27.46 -43.33
C PRO A 2 18.81 -28.30 -44.07
N GLU A 3 17.61 -28.52 -43.51
CA GLU A 3 16.50 -29.34 -44.07
C GLU A 3 16.52 -30.86 -43.78
N SER A 4 16.84 -31.27 -42.55
CA SER A 4 16.48 -32.62 -42.07
C SER A 4 15.36 -32.54 -41.04
N ASP A 5 14.30 -33.33 -41.24
CA ASP A 5 13.13 -33.45 -40.34
C ASP A 5 13.46 -34.01 -38.94
N HIS A 6 14.73 -34.34 -38.69
CA HIS A 6 15.23 -34.82 -37.40
C HIS A 6 16.06 -33.77 -36.64
N LEU A 7 16.14 -32.54 -37.14
CA LEU A 7 16.87 -31.46 -36.48
C LEU A 7 16.04 -30.87 -35.35
N ILE A 8 16.49 -31.07 -34.11
CA ILE A 8 15.96 -30.37 -32.94
C ILE A 8 16.72 -29.05 -32.81
N HIS A 9 16.00 -27.93 -32.91
CA HIS A 9 16.55 -26.62 -32.60
C HIS A 9 16.61 -26.44 -31.09
N LEU A 10 17.82 -26.42 -30.53
CA LEU A 10 18.01 -26.01 -29.14
C LEU A 10 17.83 -24.49 -29.02
N PRO A 11 17.20 -24.00 -27.94
CA PRO A 11 17.13 -22.57 -27.70
C PRO A 11 18.53 -21.98 -27.58
N PRO A 12 18.76 -20.76 -28.10
CA PRO A 12 20.07 -20.12 -28.04
C PRO A 12 20.52 -19.96 -26.58
N ARG A 13 21.78 -20.28 -26.31
CA ARG A 13 22.41 -20.14 -24.99
C ARG A 13 23.69 -19.32 -25.11
N LEU A 14 24.00 -18.56 -24.06
CA LEU A 14 25.29 -17.91 -23.92
C LEU A 14 26.29 -18.91 -23.33
N VAL A 15 27.39 -19.15 -24.04
CA VAL A 15 28.49 -20.00 -23.57
C VAL A 15 29.34 -19.25 -22.55
N GLN A 16 29.56 -17.96 -22.78
CA GLN A 16 30.27 -17.10 -21.84
C GLN A 16 29.41 -16.84 -20.60
N PRO A 17 29.98 -16.87 -19.38
CA PRO A 17 29.22 -16.60 -18.17
C PRO A 17 28.54 -15.23 -18.23
N ALA A 18 27.24 -15.23 -17.99
CA ALA A 18 26.39 -14.05 -18.02
C ALA A 18 25.48 -14.04 -16.78
N ALA A 19 24.99 -12.85 -16.43
CA ALA A 19 24.11 -12.67 -15.29
C ALA A 19 22.99 -11.69 -15.65
N LEU A 20 21.80 -11.98 -15.13
CA LEU A 20 20.67 -11.07 -15.21
C LEU A 20 20.73 -10.11 -14.02
N ARG A 21 20.80 -8.81 -14.31
CA ARG A 21 20.83 -7.76 -13.30
C ARG A 21 19.42 -7.19 -13.13
N PHE A 22 18.99 -7.17 -11.88
CA PHE A 22 17.73 -6.54 -11.46
C PHE A 22 18.05 -5.70 -10.23
N ARG A 23 18.00 -4.37 -10.38
CA ARG A 23 18.40 -3.38 -9.37
C ARG A 23 17.25 -2.44 -9.07
N LEU A 24 16.95 -2.22 -7.80
CA LEU A 24 16.02 -1.15 -7.40
C LEU A 24 16.75 0.19 -7.51
N LEU A 25 16.03 1.21 -7.95
CA LEU A 25 16.53 2.59 -7.96
C LEU A 25 15.99 3.31 -6.74
N ALA A 26 16.76 4.26 -6.23
CA ALA A 26 16.27 5.18 -5.21
C ALA A 26 15.11 6.01 -5.77
N ALA A 27 14.19 6.40 -4.88
CA ALA A 27 13.02 7.19 -5.23
C ALA A 27 13.36 8.65 -5.57
N ASP A 28 14.58 9.09 -5.26
CA ASP A 28 15.05 10.40 -5.71
C ASP A 28 15.18 10.45 -7.24
N ASP A 29 15.23 11.66 -7.80
CA ASP A 29 15.31 11.92 -9.25
C ASP A 29 16.61 11.37 -9.90
N GLY A 30 17.46 10.67 -9.13
CA GLY A 30 18.67 10.03 -9.62
C GLY A 30 18.45 8.58 -10.03
N ASP A 31 19.32 8.09 -10.92
CA ASP A 31 19.42 6.66 -11.24
C ASP A 31 20.33 5.90 -10.24
N GLY A 32 20.35 6.35 -8.99
CA GLY A 32 21.13 5.73 -7.93
C GLY A 32 20.57 4.35 -7.57
N GLU A 33 21.44 3.34 -7.44
CA GLU A 33 21.03 2.02 -6.95
C GLU A 33 20.63 2.12 -5.48
N ALA A 34 19.39 1.72 -5.18
CA ALA A 34 18.91 1.62 -3.81
C ALA A 34 19.64 0.50 -3.07
N ASN A 35 19.99 0.76 -1.81
CA ASN A 35 20.61 -0.22 -0.94
C ASN A 35 19.78 -0.36 0.37
N ALA A 36 20.29 -1.11 1.35
CA ALA A 36 19.57 -1.32 2.60
C ALA A 36 19.53 -0.08 3.51
N HIS A 37 20.26 0.99 3.18
CA HIS A 37 20.31 2.24 3.94
C HIS A 37 19.06 3.08 3.65
N PRO A 38 18.37 3.61 4.68
CA PRO A 38 17.14 4.40 4.54
C PRO A 38 17.23 5.60 3.59
N ASP A 39 18.40 6.25 3.51
CA ASP A 39 18.65 7.40 2.62
C ASP A 39 18.53 7.06 1.12
N THR A 40 18.54 5.78 0.76
CA THR A 40 18.34 5.30 -0.62
C THR A 40 17.06 4.48 -0.73
N ASN A 41 15.97 4.98 -0.14
CA ASN A 41 14.67 4.32 -0.17
C ASN A 41 14.17 4.19 -1.63
N PRO A 42 13.86 2.97 -2.11
CA PRO A 42 13.38 2.76 -3.47
C PRO A 42 11.87 3.05 -3.67
N ILE A 43 11.13 3.36 -2.60
CA ILE A 43 9.68 3.53 -2.62
C ILE A 43 9.33 4.98 -2.95
N CYS A 44 8.70 5.21 -4.10
CA CYS A 44 8.20 6.52 -4.54
C CYS A 44 6.90 6.91 -3.83
N GLY A 45 6.11 5.93 -3.40
CA GLY A 45 4.84 6.14 -2.70
C GLY A 45 4.05 4.86 -2.52
N TRP A 46 2.87 4.99 -1.93
CA TRP A 46 1.96 3.86 -1.71
C TRP A 46 0.61 4.08 -2.35
N LEU A 47 0.04 2.98 -2.82
CA LEU A 47 -1.32 2.92 -3.33
C LEU A 47 -2.07 1.87 -2.52
N LEU A 48 -3.25 2.24 -2.02
CA LEU A 48 -4.11 1.34 -1.27
C LEU A 48 -5.49 1.30 -1.93
N PRO A 49 -5.89 0.18 -2.54
CA PRO A 49 -7.25 0.03 -3.02
C PRO A 49 -8.22 -0.01 -1.84
N ASN A 50 -9.29 0.78 -1.94
CA ASN A 50 -10.40 0.77 -1.01
C ASN A 50 -11.65 0.24 -1.72
N ASP A 51 -11.98 -1.03 -1.42
CA ASP A 51 -13.09 -1.74 -2.05
C ASP A 51 -14.46 -1.22 -1.57
N LEU A 52 -14.54 -0.53 -0.42
CA LEU A 52 -15.81 -0.03 0.13
C LEU A 52 -16.35 1.19 -0.61
N ASP A 53 -15.48 2.08 -1.07
CA ASP A 53 -15.87 3.31 -1.78
C ASP A 53 -15.39 3.38 -3.23
N ASN A 54 -14.77 2.30 -3.72
CA ASN A 54 -14.18 2.16 -5.04
C ASN A 54 -13.24 3.34 -5.35
N SER A 55 -12.29 3.53 -4.44
CA SER A 55 -11.24 4.54 -4.54
C SER A 55 -9.86 3.93 -4.36
N LEU A 56 -8.86 4.67 -4.82
CA LEU A 56 -7.45 4.32 -4.67
C LEU A 56 -6.78 5.40 -3.84
N ALA A 57 -6.52 5.10 -2.57
CA ALA A 57 -5.85 6.02 -1.66
C ALA A 57 -4.35 6.07 -1.97
N ILE A 58 -3.80 7.29 -1.95
CA ILE A 58 -2.43 7.63 -2.35
C ILE A 58 -1.70 8.20 -1.14
N TYR A 59 -0.53 7.63 -0.85
CA TYR A 59 0.32 8.03 0.26
C TYR A 59 1.73 8.36 -0.23
N ASN A 60 2.42 9.24 0.48
CA ASN A 60 3.84 9.49 0.24
C ASN A 60 4.71 8.29 0.65
N SER A 61 6.00 8.28 0.33
CA SER A 61 6.91 7.18 0.68
C SER A 61 6.93 6.80 2.17
N GLY A 62 6.67 7.77 3.06
CA GLY A 62 6.58 7.58 4.51
C GLY A 62 5.24 7.06 5.04
N GLY A 63 4.24 6.83 4.19
CA GLY A 63 2.92 6.32 4.59
C GLY A 63 1.92 7.38 5.05
N LEU A 64 2.19 8.67 4.84
CA LEU A 64 1.22 9.74 5.13
C LEU A 64 0.25 9.93 3.97
N ALA A 65 -1.05 10.04 4.28
CA ALA A 65 -2.11 10.15 3.29
C ALA A 65 -2.06 11.50 2.56
N LEU A 66 -1.98 11.45 1.23
CA LEU A 66 -1.99 12.64 0.35
C LEU A 66 -3.40 12.92 -0.19
N GLY A 67 -4.10 11.86 -0.63
CA GLY A 67 -5.45 11.93 -1.16
C GLY A 67 -5.90 10.61 -1.76
N ALA A 68 -7.01 10.61 -2.47
CA ALA A 68 -7.55 9.43 -3.13
C ALA A 68 -8.04 9.76 -4.54
N VAL A 69 -7.78 8.85 -5.47
CA VAL A 69 -8.39 8.87 -6.80
C VAL A 69 -9.69 8.07 -6.72
N THR A 70 -10.80 8.65 -7.19
CA THR A 70 -12.09 7.97 -7.14
C THR A 70 -12.58 7.59 -8.52
N ALA A 71 -13.31 6.48 -8.63
CA ALA A 71 -14.04 6.11 -9.84
C ALA A 71 -15.33 6.96 -10.05
N LYS A 72 -15.45 8.13 -9.39
CA LYS A 72 -16.61 9.02 -9.51
C LYS A 72 -16.29 10.19 -10.46
N PRO A 73 -17.10 10.43 -11.52
CA PRO A 73 -16.75 11.38 -12.57
C PRO A 73 -16.76 12.86 -12.15
N ARG A 74 -17.45 13.23 -11.06
CA ARG A 74 -17.56 14.63 -10.63
C ARG A 74 -16.40 15.12 -9.76
N HIS A 75 -15.73 14.20 -9.04
CA HIS A 75 -14.64 14.52 -8.12
C HIS A 75 -13.58 13.41 -8.23
N PRO A 76 -12.79 13.41 -9.31
CA PRO A 76 -11.86 12.32 -9.58
C PRO A 76 -10.67 12.31 -8.61
N TRP A 77 -10.39 13.44 -7.95
CA TRP A 77 -9.42 13.58 -6.85
C TRP A 77 -10.12 14.07 -5.58
N GLN A 78 -9.81 13.45 -4.46
CA GLN A 78 -10.24 13.88 -3.12
C GLN A 78 -9.02 14.01 -2.20
N PRO A 79 -8.76 15.19 -1.61
CA PRO A 79 -7.69 15.35 -0.62
C PRO A 79 -7.93 14.46 0.60
N ALA A 80 -6.86 13.97 1.22
CA ALA A 80 -6.97 13.08 2.37
C ALA A 80 -7.65 13.80 3.55
N PRO A 81 -8.74 13.25 4.11
CA PRO A 81 -9.49 13.90 5.18
C PRO A 81 -8.64 13.95 6.46
N GLY A 82 -8.52 15.13 7.08
CA GLY A 82 -7.81 15.30 8.34
C GLY A 82 -6.27 15.13 8.30
N SER A 83 -5.68 14.78 7.15
CA SER A 83 -4.23 14.60 7.02
C SER A 83 -3.51 15.95 6.89
N ALA A 84 -2.42 16.12 7.64
CA ALA A 84 -1.53 17.28 7.50
C ALA A 84 -0.73 17.27 6.18
N ALA A 85 -0.59 16.11 5.55
CA ALA A 85 0.08 15.94 4.26
C ALA A 85 -0.91 15.96 3.08
N ALA A 86 -2.20 16.24 3.33
CA ALA A 86 -3.21 16.27 2.29
C ALA A 86 -2.86 17.29 1.21
N VAL A 87 -3.06 16.90 -0.06
CA VAL A 87 -2.83 17.78 -1.21
C VAL A 87 -4.15 18.10 -1.91
N ASP A 88 -4.44 19.39 -2.06
CA ASP A 88 -5.65 19.88 -2.73
C ASP A 88 -5.65 19.54 -4.22
N SER A 89 -4.46 19.48 -4.82
CA SER A 89 -4.25 19.15 -6.24
C SER A 89 -3.17 18.07 -6.38
N PRO A 90 -3.34 17.12 -7.31
CA PRO A 90 -2.31 16.13 -7.66
C PRO A 90 -0.95 16.75 -8.01
N SER A 91 -0.95 17.95 -8.59
CA SER A 91 0.26 18.69 -8.96
C SER A 91 1.18 19.02 -7.78
N ALA A 92 0.65 19.05 -6.55
CA ALA A 92 1.40 19.34 -5.33
C ALA A 92 2.09 18.10 -4.72
N ILE A 93 1.86 16.89 -5.26
CA ILE A 93 2.56 15.68 -4.85
C ILE A 93 4.05 15.87 -5.11
N THR A 94 4.92 15.73 -4.10
CA THR A 94 6.36 16.01 -4.23
C THR A 94 7.07 15.03 -5.15
N ASP A 95 6.81 13.72 -5.01
CA ASP A 95 7.45 12.67 -5.80
C ASP A 95 6.94 12.69 -7.25
N PRO A 96 7.83 12.81 -8.25
CA PRO A 96 7.42 12.94 -9.65
C PRO A 96 6.89 11.64 -10.25
N HIS A 97 7.34 10.47 -9.78
CA HIS A 97 6.84 9.18 -10.27
C HIS A 97 5.46 8.89 -9.73
N LEU A 98 5.22 9.15 -8.44
CA LEU A 98 3.90 9.05 -7.84
C LEU A 98 2.92 10.02 -8.50
N ARG A 99 3.36 11.27 -8.76
CA ARG A 99 2.57 12.26 -9.49
C ARG A 99 2.18 11.75 -10.89
N LYS A 100 3.13 11.17 -11.64
CA LYS A 100 2.85 10.56 -12.96
C LYS A 100 1.81 9.45 -12.89
N VAL A 101 1.81 8.59 -11.85
CA VAL A 101 0.76 7.57 -11.68
C VAL A 101 -0.61 8.23 -11.49
N VAL A 102 -0.70 9.23 -10.61
CA VAL A 102 -1.96 9.92 -10.34
C VAL A 102 -2.46 10.64 -11.58
N ASP A 103 -1.59 11.35 -12.30
CA ASP A 103 -1.93 12.02 -13.56
C ASP A 103 -2.37 11.02 -14.63
N TYR A 104 -1.71 9.85 -14.71
CA TYR A 104 -2.10 8.75 -15.60
C TYR A 104 -3.50 8.23 -15.28
N LEU A 105 -3.82 7.99 -14.00
CA LEU A 105 -5.15 7.51 -13.59
C LEU A 105 -6.24 8.54 -13.89
N LEU A 106 -5.99 9.81 -13.54
CA LEU A 106 -6.95 10.90 -13.74
C LEU A 106 -7.17 11.22 -15.23
N GLY A 107 -6.12 11.11 -16.04
CA GLY A 107 -6.17 11.38 -17.49
C GLY A 107 -7.04 10.39 -18.27
N HIS A 108 -7.17 9.15 -17.80
CA HIS A 108 -7.98 8.10 -18.44
C HIS A 108 -9.41 7.99 -17.89
N GLY A 109 -9.72 8.73 -16.82
CA GLY A 109 -11.08 8.91 -16.30
C GLY A 109 -11.60 7.78 -15.40
N ALA A 110 -12.78 8.02 -14.84
CA ALA A 110 -13.40 7.19 -13.79
C ALA A 110 -13.57 5.70 -14.16
N ALA A 111 -14.00 5.40 -15.39
CA ALA A 111 -14.20 4.01 -15.83
C ALA A 111 -12.89 3.23 -15.96
N PHE A 112 -11.77 3.92 -16.22
CA PHE A 112 -10.46 3.31 -16.20
C PHE A 112 -10.00 3.00 -14.77
N VAL A 113 -10.21 3.94 -13.84
CA VAL A 113 -9.88 3.77 -12.42
C VAL A 113 -10.60 2.56 -11.81
N ASP A 114 -11.89 2.40 -12.10
CA ASP A 114 -12.69 1.24 -11.67
C ASP A 114 -12.09 -0.10 -12.15
N GLN A 115 -11.71 -0.16 -13.44
CA GLN A 115 -11.05 -1.33 -14.02
C GLN A 115 -9.63 -1.54 -13.48
N PHE A 116 -8.93 -0.47 -13.11
CA PHE A 116 -7.60 -0.53 -12.52
C PHE A 116 -7.66 -1.07 -11.08
N ILE A 117 -8.63 -0.64 -10.27
CA ILE A 117 -8.89 -1.19 -8.93
C ILE A 117 -9.26 -2.67 -9.04
N SER A 118 -10.15 -3.03 -9.96
CA SER A 118 -10.51 -4.43 -10.24
C SER A 118 -9.29 -5.27 -10.63
N MET A 119 -8.41 -4.73 -11.47
CA MET A 119 -7.15 -5.38 -11.87
C MET A 119 -6.23 -5.62 -10.67
N ILE A 120 -6.10 -4.64 -9.78
CA ILE A 120 -5.32 -4.77 -8.54
C ILE A 120 -5.92 -5.87 -7.66
N GLY A 121 -7.24 -5.88 -7.46
CA GLY A 121 -7.93 -6.91 -6.67
C GLY A 121 -7.67 -8.31 -7.22
N ASN A 122 -7.78 -8.49 -8.54
CA ASN A 122 -7.49 -9.76 -9.22
C ASN A 122 -6.04 -10.23 -9.04
N ALA A 123 -5.07 -9.31 -9.14
CA ALA A 123 -3.65 -9.64 -8.91
C ALA A 123 -3.43 -10.05 -7.45
N LEU A 124 -3.88 -9.21 -6.52
CA LEU A 124 -3.73 -9.44 -5.09
C LEU A 124 -4.33 -10.78 -4.68
N ALA A 125 -5.50 -11.18 -5.19
CA ALA A 125 -6.10 -12.49 -4.91
C ALA A 125 -5.20 -13.69 -5.25
N ARG A 126 -4.18 -13.52 -6.11
CA ARG A 126 -3.22 -14.55 -6.50
C ARG A 126 -1.83 -14.37 -5.89
N ILE A 127 -1.60 -13.25 -5.21
CA ILE A 127 -0.35 -12.98 -4.50
C ILE A 127 -0.53 -13.39 -3.05
N GLU A 128 0.16 -14.45 -2.63
CA GLU A 128 0.19 -14.93 -1.25
C GLU A 128 1.62 -14.80 -0.69
N PRO A 129 1.93 -13.69 0.01
CA PRO A 129 3.21 -13.56 0.70
C PRO A 129 3.35 -14.60 1.81
N GLU A 130 4.54 -15.16 2.00
CA GLU A 130 4.81 -16.12 3.10
C GLU A 130 4.53 -15.51 4.50
N SER A 131 4.61 -14.18 4.62
CA SER A 131 4.29 -13.43 5.84
C SER A 131 2.79 -13.08 6.01
N ALA A 132 1.93 -13.47 5.07
CA ALA A 132 0.48 -13.18 5.11
C ALA A 132 -0.22 -13.71 6.36
N ALA A 133 0.32 -14.77 6.97
CA ALA A 133 -0.24 -15.40 8.17
C ALA A 133 -0.25 -14.49 9.42
N GLN A 134 0.49 -13.38 9.42
CA GLN A 134 0.65 -12.58 10.63
C GLN A 134 -0.55 -11.64 10.91
N HIS A 135 -1.30 -11.18 9.89
CA HIS A 135 -2.48 -10.32 10.05
C HIS A 135 -3.50 -10.42 8.87
N PRO A 136 -4.13 -11.59 8.62
CA PRO A 136 -5.05 -11.76 7.48
C PRO A 136 -6.35 -10.96 7.61
N GLU A 137 -6.87 -10.78 8.82
CA GLU A 137 -8.16 -10.10 9.09
C GLU A 137 -8.12 -8.60 8.73
N LEU A 138 -6.97 -7.96 8.97
CA LEU A 138 -6.74 -6.55 8.61
C LEU A 138 -6.54 -6.35 7.12
N ALA A 139 -5.92 -7.30 6.42
CA ALA A 139 -5.81 -7.24 4.96
C ALA A 139 -7.18 -7.33 4.28
N LEU A 140 -8.15 -8.02 4.90
CA LEU A 140 -9.55 -8.09 4.43
C LEU A 140 -10.31 -6.77 4.64
N LEU A 141 -10.06 -6.07 5.76
CA LEU A 141 -10.78 -4.85 6.11
C LEU A 141 -10.19 -3.60 5.45
N VAL A 142 -8.87 -3.55 5.35
CA VAL A 142 -8.10 -2.34 5.06
C VAL A 142 -7.48 -2.39 3.65
N GLY A 143 -7.51 -3.55 3.00
CA GLY A 143 -6.78 -3.82 1.77
C GLY A 143 -5.29 -4.05 2.02
N ARG A 144 -4.53 -4.24 0.94
CA ARG A 144 -3.07 -4.40 0.98
C ARG A 144 -2.38 -3.20 0.35
N PRO A 145 -1.56 -2.44 1.12
CA PRO A 145 -0.78 -1.35 0.57
C PRO A 145 0.25 -1.85 -0.45
N LEU A 146 0.25 -1.24 -1.62
CA LEU A 146 1.16 -1.52 -2.72
C LEU A 146 2.22 -0.43 -2.81
N ALA A 147 3.48 -0.84 -2.84
CA ALA A 147 4.61 0.05 -3.05
C ALA A 147 4.77 0.36 -4.55
N LEU A 148 4.97 1.64 -4.86
CA LEU A 148 5.43 2.08 -6.17
C LEU A 148 6.97 2.17 -6.14
N VAL A 149 7.64 1.38 -6.98
CA VAL A 149 9.10 1.26 -6.98
C VAL A 149 9.67 1.32 -8.39
N ARG A 150 10.80 1.99 -8.58
CA ARG A 150 11.52 2.04 -9.87
C ARG A 150 12.66 1.03 -9.87
N ALA A 151 12.88 0.34 -10.98
CA ALA A 151 13.93 -0.67 -11.09
C ALA A 151 14.55 -0.74 -12.49
N GLN A 152 15.83 -1.11 -12.56
CA GLN A 152 16.57 -1.33 -13.79
C GLN A 152 16.86 -2.81 -14.02
N ILE A 153 16.65 -3.23 -15.27
CA ILE A 153 16.88 -4.60 -15.73
C ILE A 153 17.87 -4.59 -16.89
N SER A 154 18.93 -5.39 -16.79
CA SER A 154 19.94 -5.53 -17.84
C SER A 154 20.58 -6.91 -17.86
N LEU A 155 21.20 -7.24 -19.00
CA LEU A 155 22.01 -8.44 -19.14
C LEU A 155 23.49 -8.06 -19.05
N ALA A 156 24.23 -8.76 -18.19
CA ALA A 156 25.66 -8.53 -18.00
C ALA A 156 26.47 -9.75 -18.40
N LEU A 157 27.66 -9.52 -18.94
CA LEU A 157 28.62 -10.54 -19.33
C LEU A 157 29.82 -10.52 -18.39
N GLN A 158 30.42 -11.68 -18.13
CA GLN A 158 31.71 -11.74 -17.44
C GLN A 158 32.83 -11.36 -18.41
N GLY A 159 33.21 -10.09 -18.39
CA GLY A 159 34.27 -9.54 -19.25
C GLY A 159 33.77 -9.09 -20.63
N LEU A 160 34.70 -8.92 -21.56
CA LEU A 160 34.38 -8.50 -22.94
C LEU A 160 33.73 -9.65 -23.73
N PRO A 161 32.90 -9.34 -24.75
CA PRO A 161 32.33 -10.36 -25.63
C PRO A 161 33.37 -11.32 -26.20
N ALA A 162 33.05 -12.61 -26.16
CA ALA A 162 33.84 -13.65 -26.82
C ALA A 162 33.99 -13.33 -28.32
N ILE A 163 35.21 -13.48 -28.80
CA ILE A 163 35.56 -13.20 -30.19
C ILE A 163 35.44 -14.45 -31.05
N HIS A 164 35.28 -14.27 -32.36
CA HIS A 164 35.30 -15.34 -33.33
C HIS A 164 36.71 -15.97 -33.40
N GLN A 165 36.82 -17.25 -33.05
CA GLN A 165 38.11 -17.95 -32.90
C GLN A 165 38.54 -18.74 -34.15
N SER A 166 37.90 -18.54 -35.30
CA SER A 166 38.30 -19.25 -36.52
C SER A 166 39.64 -18.76 -37.06
N TRP A 167 40.36 -19.64 -37.77
CA TRP A 167 41.59 -19.26 -38.47
C TRP A 167 41.38 -18.13 -39.48
N GLN A 168 40.19 -18.04 -40.07
CA GLN A 168 39.83 -16.97 -40.98
C GLN A 168 39.73 -15.62 -40.25
N ALA A 169 39.00 -15.58 -39.13
CA ALA A 169 38.89 -14.38 -38.30
C ALA A 169 40.26 -13.96 -37.75
N LEU A 170 41.04 -14.91 -37.26
CA LEU A 170 42.41 -14.67 -36.80
C LEU A 170 43.29 -14.08 -37.93
N ARG A 171 43.24 -14.64 -39.14
CA ARG A 171 43.99 -14.11 -40.30
C ARG A 171 43.55 -12.71 -40.71
N GLN A 172 42.29 -12.33 -40.47
CA GLN A 172 41.78 -10.97 -40.69
C GLN A 172 42.17 -10.02 -39.56
N ASP A 173 42.42 -10.53 -38.35
CA ASP A 173 42.91 -9.77 -37.20
C ASP A 173 44.43 -9.53 -37.23
N LEU A 174 45.18 -10.38 -37.94
CA LEU A 174 46.65 -10.35 -38.04
C LEU A 174 47.28 -9.22 -38.91
N PRO A 175 46.68 -8.65 -39.97
CA PRO A 175 47.40 -7.73 -40.85
C PRO A 175 47.25 -6.25 -40.44
N GLN A 176 48.38 -5.65 -40.04
CA GLN A 176 48.82 -4.23 -40.12
C GLN A 176 47.93 -3.07 -39.65
N ASP A 177 46.69 -3.26 -39.22
CA ASP A 177 45.87 -2.16 -38.74
C ASP A 177 45.95 -2.02 -37.21
N LEU A 178 47.00 -1.34 -36.73
CA LEU A 178 47.17 -0.93 -35.33
C LEU A 178 46.04 0.00 -34.83
N HIS A 179 45.10 0.37 -35.70
CA HIS A 179 43.95 1.22 -35.40
C HIS A 179 42.63 0.45 -35.26
N ARG A 180 42.62 -0.89 -35.34
CA ARG A 180 41.39 -1.66 -35.16
C ARG A 180 40.97 -1.67 -33.68
N THR A 181 39.86 -0.98 -33.39
CA THR A 181 39.33 -0.82 -32.02
C THR A 181 38.40 -1.94 -31.56
N SER A 182 38.00 -2.86 -32.46
CA SER A 182 37.12 -3.99 -32.11
C SER A 182 37.42 -5.27 -32.91
N ARG A 183 37.22 -6.41 -32.26
CA ARG A 183 37.35 -7.76 -32.85
C ARG A 183 35.96 -8.34 -33.11
N ASP A 184 35.86 -9.18 -34.13
CA ASP A 184 34.59 -9.80 -34.50
C ASP A 184 34.10 -10.75 -33.41
N SER A 185 32.80 -10.67 -33.11
CA SER A 185 32.10 -11.49 -32.12
C SER A 185 30.88 -12.17 -32.75
N ASP A 186 30.85 -12.33 -34.07
CA ASP A 186 29.72 -12.91 -34.81
C ASP A 186 28.37 -12.23 -34.51
N ASN A 187 28.43 -10.98 -34.07
CA ASN A 187 27.28 -10.18 -33.65
C ASN A 187 26.44 -10.79 -32.50
N PHE A 188 26.95 -11.80 -31.78
CA PHE A 188 26.21 -12.45 -30.70
C PHE A 188 25.75 -11.48 -29.59
N PRO A 189 26.48 -10.39 -29.26
CA PRO A 189 26.03 -9.44 -28.23
C PRO A 189 24.72 -8.72 -28.58
N ASN A 190 24.33 -8.70 -29.86
CA ASN A 190 23.10 -8.11 -30.34
C ASN A 190 21.92 -9.09 -30.37
N VAL A 191 22.12 -10.36 -29.99
CA VAL A 191 21.04 -11.33 -29.85
C VAL A 191 20.11 -10.88 -28.73
N ARG A 192 18.83 -10.75 -29.05
CA ARG A 192 17.79 -10.36 -28.11
C ARG A 192 17.20 -11.61 -27.46
N PHE A 193 17.18 -11.60 -26.14
CA PHE A 193 16.56 -12.63 -25.34
C PHE A 193 15.31 -12.08 -24.67
N PRO A 194 14.18 -12.82 -24.69
CA PRO A 194 13.00 -12.46 -23.92
C PRO A 194 13.27 -12.66 -22.42
N VAL A 195 12.91 -11.65 -21.63
CA VAL A 195 12.95 -11.72 -20.17
C VAL A 195 11.57 -11.37 -19.62
N HIS A 196 11.01 -12.28 -18.83
CA HIS A 196 9.71 -12.16 -18.18
C HIS A 196 9.91 -11.56 -16.79
N LEU A 197 9.12 -10.52 -16.50
CA LEU A 197 9.08 -9.84 -15.21
C LEU A 197 7.81 -10.28 -14.47
N GLY A 198 8.00 -10.89 -13.31
CA GLY A 198 6.96 -11.63 -12.60
C GLY A 198 6.80 -13.04 -13.14
N ALA A 199 6.65 -14.01 -12.24
CA ALA A 199 6.30 -15.38 -12.60
C ALA A 199 4.77 -15.55 -12.64
N TYR A 200 4.20 -15.58 -13.85
CA TYR A 200 2.78 -15.87 -14.06
C TYR A 200 2.37 -17.18 -13.34
N GLN A 201 1.28 -17.15 -12.57
CA GLN A 201 0.75 -18.27 -11.78
C GLN A 201 1.63 -18.76 -10.61
N ARG A 202 2.67 -18.01 -10.24
CA ARG A 202 3.41 -18.27 -9.01
C ARG A 202 2.85 -17.42 -7.87
N TRP A 203 2.24 -18.08 -6.90
CA TRP A 203 1.57 -17.44 -5.77
C TRP A 203 2.48 -16.53 -4.94
N ASN A 204 3.75 -16.88 -4.80
CA ASN A 204 4.74 -16.09 -4.07
C ASN A 204 5.53 -15.15 -5.00
N ASP A 205 4.84 -14.38 -5.85
CA ASP A 205 5.43 -13.31 -6.66
C ASP A 205 4.66 -12.01 -6.41
N GLY A 206 5.30 -11.01 -5.81
CA GLY A 206 4.66 -9.77 -5.35
C GLY A 206 4.28 -8.77 -6.44
N LEU A 207 4.58 -9.06 -7.71
CA LEU A 207 4.33 -8.13 -8.80
C LEU A 207 2.83 -8.07 -9.15
N VAL A 208 2.22 -6.92 -8.89
CA VAL A 208 0.85 -6.62 -9.36
C VAL A 208 0.89 -6.24 -10.85
N GLY A 209 1.82 -5.37 -11.21
CA GLY A 209 2.05 -4.98 -12.60
C GLY A 209 3.12 -3.91 -12.73
N PHE A 210 3.38 -3.48 -13.96
CA PHE A 210 4.44 -2.52 -14.25
C PHE A 210 4.16 -1.63 -15.47
N TRP A 211 4.78 -0.44 -15.45
CA TRP A 211 4.98 0.41 -16.62
C TRP A 211 6.41 0.27 -17.13
N ARG A 212 6.59 0.45 -18.44
CA ARG A 212 7.90 0.59 -19.07
C ARG A 212 8.26 2.06 -19.17
N GLU A 213 9.49 2.38 -18.79
CA GLU A 213 10.05 3.72 -18.89
C GLU A 213 11.07 3.76 -20.04
N ASP A 214 10.94 4.77 -20.90
CA ASP A 214 11.89 5.00 -21.99
C ASP A 214 13.17 5.68 -21.49
N THR A 215 14.14 5.87 -22.38
CA THR A 215 15.42 6.52 -22.04
C THR A 215 15.29 8.00 -21.64
N ASN A 216 14.13 8.62 -21.86
CA ASN A 216 13.82 10.00 -21.51
C ASN A 216 12.96 10.11 -20.24
N GLY A 217 12.72 8.99 -19.54
CA GLY A 217 11.88 8.94 -18.35
C GLY A 217 10.37 9.05 -18.64
N GLN A 218 9.94 8.84 -19.89
CA GLN A 218 8.54 8.81 -20.29
C GLN A 218 8.00 7.39 -20.17
N TRP A 219 6.75 7.29 -19.72
CA TRP A 219 6.11 5.99 -19.53
C TRP A 219 5.31 5.60 -20.76
N GLY A 220 5.30 4.30 -21.05
CA GLY A 220 4.34 3.75 -22.01
C GLY A 220 2.90 3.94 -21.53
N GLU A 221 1.96 4.09 -22.47
CA GLU A 221 0.52 4.20 -22.16
C GLU A 221 -0.08 2.89 -21.62
N THR A 222 0.62 1.77 -21.84
CA THR A 222 0.16 0.43 -21.46
C THR A 222 0.70 0.01 -20.09
N PHE A 223 -0.20 -0.45 -19.22
CA PHE A 223 0.12 -1.12 -17.97
C PHE A 223 0.08 -2.64 -18.16
N TYR A 224 1.14 -3.33 -17.73
CA TYR A 224 1.27 -4.78 -17.84
C TYR A 224 0.99 -5.43 -16.48
N ALA A 225 -0.08 -6.22 -16.40
CA ALA A 225 -0.53 -6.86 -15.16
C ALA A 225 -0.55 -8.39 -15.32
N PRO A 226 0.60 -9.07 -15.10
CA PRO A 226 0.71 -10.49 -15.39
C PRO A 226 -0.18 -11.34 -14.48
N GLN A 227 -0.33 -10.98 -13.21
CA GLN A 227 -1.11 -11.76 -12.24
C GLN A 227 -2.63 -11.54 -12.32
N SER A 228 -3.13 -10.63 -13.15
CA SER A 228 -4.55 -10.27 -13.18
C SER A 228 -5.37 -11.02 -14.25
N ALA A 229 -4.74 -11.91 -15.03
CA ALA A 229 -5.46 -12.70 -16.02
C ALA A 229 -6.36 -13.77 -15.37
N PRO A 230 -7.52 -14.07 -16.00
CA PRO A 230 -8.39 -15.14 -15.54
C PRO A 230 -7.67 -16.49 -15.62
N SER A 231 -8.07 -17.43 -14.75
CA SER A 231 -7.51 -18.79 -14.75
C SER A 231 -7.73 -19.45 -16.11
N ALA A 232 -6.66 -20.05 -16.67
CA ALA A 232 -6.68 -20.67 -17.99
C ALA A 232 -7.68 -21.84 -18.11
N ASP A 233 -8.10 -22.41 -16.99
CA ASP A 233 -8.92 -23.62 -16.93
C ASP A 233 -10.41 -23.40 -17.22
N GLY A 234 -10.84 -22.15 -17.48
CA GLY A 234 -12.24 -21.85 -17.81
C GLY A 234 -13.25 -22.20 -16.71
N ALA A 235 -12.76 -22.55 -15.51
CA ALA A 235 -13.57 -22.66 -14.32
C ALA A 235 -14.17 -21.28 -14.03
N ASP A 236 -15.44 -21.25 -13.67
CA ASP A 236 -16.20 -20.08 -13.27
C ASP A 236 -15.53 -19.47 -12.03
N ASP A 237 -14.50 -18.66 -12.25
CA ASP A 237 -13.81 -17.91 -11.22
C ASP A 237 -14.71 -16.73 -10.86
N SER A 238 -15.74 -17.02 -10.07
CA SER A 238 -16.72 -16.05 -9.58
C SER A 238 -16.10 -14.94 -8.74
N SER A 239 -14.81 -15.05 -8.39
CA SER A 239 -14.02 -14.04 -7.69
C SER A 239 -13.26 -13.09 -8.62
N TRP A 240 -13.18 -13.39 -9.92
CA TRP A 240 -12.48 -12.55 -10.90
C TRP A 240 -13.36 -11.44 -11.44
N ASN A 241 -12.87 -10.21 -11.35
CA ASN A 241 -13.56 -9.03 -11.87
C ASN A 241 -13.11 -8.71 -13.31
N PRO A 242 -14.02 -8.52 -14.28
CA PRO A 242 -13.65 -8.33 -15.67
C PRO A 242 -12.95 -6.99 -15.93
N VAL A 243 -11.78 -7.07 -16.57
CA VAL A 243 -10.98 -5.91 -17.00
C VAL A 243 -10.88 -5.93 -18.52
N THR A 244 -11.40 -4.89 -19.18
CA THR A 244 -11.51 -4.82 -20.66
C THR A 244 -10.77 -3.63 -21.27
N SER A 245 -10.17 -2.78 -20.44
CA SER A 245 -9.45 -1.59 -20.87
C SER A 245 -8.31 -1.96 -21.83
N PRO A 246 -8.23 -1.33 -23.02
CA PRO A 246 -7.15 -1.58 -23.97
C PRO A 246 -5.81 -1.02 -23.50
N LEU A 247 -5.76 -0.31 -22.36
CA LEU A 247 -4.54 0.20 -21.75
C LEU A 247 -3.98 -0.74 -20.68
N ILE A 248 -4.75 -1.74 -20.26
CA ILE A 248 -4.30 -2.79 -19.34
C ILE A 248 -4.10 -4.06 -20.13
N ARG A 249 -2.88 -4.61 -20.10
CA ARG A 249 -2.59 -5.93 -20.66
C ARG A 249 -2.59 -6.94 -19.52
N LEU A 250 -3.32 -8.03 -19.71
CA LEU A 250 -3.44 -9.12 -18.75
C LEU A 250 -2.73 -10.38 -19.28
N GLY A 251 -2.13 -11.15 -18.38
CA GLY A 251 -1.57 -12.47 -18.69
C GLY A 251 -0.09 -12.44 -19.07
N ASP A 252 0.32 -13.34 -19.97
CA ASP A 252 1.72 -13.55 -20.33
C ASP A 252 1.88 -13.65 -21.85
N ALA A 253 1.47 -12.61 -22.55
CA ALA A 253 1.66 -12.53 -24.00
C ALA A 253 3.11 -12.10 -24.34
N PRO A 254 3.63 -12.39 -25.55
CA PRO A 254 5.03 -12.12 -25.90
C PRO A 254 5.46 -10.65 -25.76
N ASP A 255 4.51 -9.71 -25.79
CA ASP A 255 4.73 -8.29 -25.59
C ASP A 255 5.03 -7.91 -24.12
N PHE A 256 4.75 -8.78 -23.16
CA PHE A 256 5.16 -8.64 -21.75
C PHE A 256 6.68 -8.82 -21.59
N HIS A 257 7.32 -9.55 -22.50
CA HIS A 257 8.73 -9.89 -22.36
C HIS A 257 9.60 -8.68 -22.70
N LEU A 258 10.50 -8.33 -21.79
CA LEU A 258 11.57 -7.36 -22.04
C LEU A 258 12.59 -8.01 -22.97
N GLN A 259 12.77 -7.43 -24.16
CA GLN A 259 13.74 -7.91 -25.13
C GLN A 259 15.12 -7.33 -24.81
N LEU A 260 15.99 -8.12 -24.19
CA LEU A 260 17.31 -7.69 -23.73
C LEU A 260 18.41 -8.31 -24.59
N ALA A 261 19.33 -7.48 -25.10
CA ALA A 261 20.61 -7.91 -25.63
C ALA A 261 21.75 -7.40 -24.73
N LEU A 262 22.96 -7.96 -24.87
CA LEU A 262 24.13 -7.51 -24.13
C LEU A 262 24.53 -6.06 -24.48
N THR A 263 24.13 -5.59 -25.66
CA THR A 263 24.31 -4.21 -26.13
C THR A 263 23.14 -3.29 -25.81
N THR A 264 22.02 -3.84 -25.32
CA THR A 264 20.85 -3.01 -24.96
C THR A 264 21.18 -2.27 -23.67
N PRO A 265 20.95 -0.94 -23.59
CA PRO A 265 21.09 -0.23 -22.33
C PRO A 265 20.12 -0.80 -21.28
N PRO A 266 20.40 -0.61 -19.97
CA PRO A 266 19.47 -1.01 -18.93
C PRO A 266 18.06 -0.46 -19.21
N GLN A 267 17.06 -1.32 -19.12
CA GLN A 267 15.66 -0.92 -19.28
C GLN A 267 15.09 -0.61 -17.91
N THR A 268 14.46 0.55 -17.77
CA THR A 268 13.82 0.98 -16.54
C THR A 268 12.35 0.61 -16.55
N VAL A 269 11.88 0.09 -15.42
CA VAL A 269 10.48 -0.26 -15.19
C VAL A 269 10.00 0.34 -13.88
N VAL A 270 8.73 0.71 -13.84
CA VAL A 270 8.06 1.18 -12.63
C VAL A 270 7.08 0.10 -12.20
N LEU A 271 7.28 -0.41 -11.00
CA LEU A 271 6.64 -1.60 -10.44
C LEU A 271 5.58 -1.19 -9.44
N LEU A 272 4.41 -1.80 -9.55
CA LEU A 272 3.43 -1.87 -8.47
C LEU A 272 3.59 -3.21 -7.76
N TRP A 273 3.98 -3.15 -6.48
CA TRP A 273 4.54 -4.29 -5.76
C TRP A 273 3.90 -4.45 -4.37
N ASP A 274 3.43 -5.65 -4.03
CA ASP A 274 3.22 -6.04 -2.62
C ASP A 274 4.59 -6.26 -1.94
N PRO A 275 5.04 -5.35 -1.05
CA PRO A 275 6.41 -5.36 -0.49
C PRO A 275 6.74 -6.59 0.35
N ARG A 276 5.74 -7.41 0.69
CA ARG A 276 5.87 -8.61 1.54
C ARG A 276 6.31 -9.84 0.75
N ALA A 277 6.21 -9.83 -0.57
CA ALA A 277 6.57 -10.94 -1.46
C ALA A 277 7.77 -10.57 -2.37
N PRO A 278 8.62 -11.52 -2.78
CA PRO A 278 9.68 -11.28 -3.76
C PRO A 278 9.12 -11.07 -5.18
N ILE A 279 9.87 -10.40 -6.05
CA ILE A 279 9.61 -10.37 -7.50
C ILE A 279 10.63 -11.27 -8.20
N HIS A 280 10.17 -12.07 -9.18
CA HIS A 280 11.02 -12.91 -10.00
C HIS A 280 11.22 -12.38 -11.41
N LEU A 281 12.40 -12.67 -11.95
CA LEU A 281 12.79 -12.34 -13.30
C LEU A 281 13.29 -13.62 -13.98
N LEU A 282 12.65 -14.01 -15.08
CA LEU A 282 12.88 -15.28 -15.78
C LEU A 282 13.33 -15.01 -17.21
N SER A 283 14.29 -15.77 -17.71
CA SER A 283 14.78 -15.61 -19.09
C SER A 283 14.87 -16.92 -19.88
N GLY A 284 14.74 -18.07 -19.21
CA GLY A 284 14.84 -19.40 -19.84
C GLY A 284 16.27 -19.85 -20.19
N PHE A 285 17.26 -18.95 -20.18
CA PHE A 285 18.67 -19.26 -20.45
C PHE A 285 19.62 -18.97 -19.28
N LEU A 286 19.17 -18.23 -18.26
CA LEU A 286 19.88 -17.99 -17.00
C LEU A 286 19.04 -18.45 -15.81
N PRO A 287 19.67 -18.71 -14.64
CA PRO A 287 18.95 -18.94 -13.39
C PRO A 287 17.96 -17.82 -13.08
N VAL A 288 16.83 -18.17 -12.47
CA VAL A 288 15.82 -17.20 -12.03
C VAL A 288 16.45 -16.20 -11.06
N LYS A 289 16.31 -14.91 -11.36
CA LYS A 289 16.77 -13.83 -10.48
C LYS A 289 15.58 -13.33 -9.66
N SER A 290 15.71 -13.30 -8.34
CA SER A 290 14.72 -12.68 -7.44
C SER A 290 15.28 -11.44 -6.75
N ILE A 291 14.37 -10.56 -6.34
CA ILE A 291 14.62 -9.41 -5.48
C ILE A 291 13.51 -9.27 -4.44
N THR A 292 13.87 -8.78 -3.26
CA THR A 292 12.96 -8.51 -2.14
C THR A 292 13.18 -7.08 -1.65
N LEU A 293 12.12 -6.43 -1.20
CA LEU A 293 12.23 -5.13 -0.56
C LEU A 293 12.68 -5.33 0.90
N PRO A 294 13.79 -4.74 1.35
CA PRO A 294 14.19 -4.82 2.75
C PRO A 294 13.09 -4.28 3.69
N PRO A 295 12.75 -4.98 4.79
CA PRO A 295 11.72 -4.53 5.75
C PRO A 295 11.93 -3.11 6.29
N ASP A 296 13.19 -2.71 6.48
CA ASP A 296 13.57 -1.40 7.01
C ASP A 296 13.03 -0.23 6.14
N HIS A 297 12.76 -0.47 4.86
CA HIS A 297 12.22 0.55 3.95
C HIS A 297 10.71 0.72 4.03
N TYR A 298 9.97 -0.26 4.53
CA TYR A 298 8.50 -0.24 4.48
C TYR A 298 7.78 -0.42 5.81
N VAL A 299 8.37 -1.07 6.81
CA VAL A 299 7.64 -1.40 8.06
C VAL A 299 7.12 -0.14 8.75
N ALA A 300 7.95 0.90 8.88
CA ALA A 300 7.55 2.17 9.48
C ALA A 300 6.46 2.88 8.66
N ALA A 301 6.56 2.86 7.33
CA ALA A 301 5.55 3.46 6.46
C ALA A 301 4.20 2.72 6.58
N LEU A 302 4.21 1.38 6.59
CA LEU A 302 2.99 0.59 6.77
C LEU A 302 2.32 0.82 8.13
N GLN A 303 3.08 1.11 9.18
CA GLN A 303 2.55 1.47 10.50
C GLN A 303 1.97 2.90 10.53
N ALA A 304 2.48 3.79 9.68
CA ALA A 304 2.00 5.17 9.55
C ALA A 304 0.76 5.31 8.65
N ILE A 305 0.45 4.31 7.83
CA ILE A 305 -0.73 4.32 6.96
C ILE A 305 -2.01 4.33 7.80
N GLU A 306 -2.73 5.44 7.68
CA GLU A 306 -4.09 5.60 8.19
C GLU A 306 -5.08 5.40 7.05
N VAL A 307 -6.14 4.65 7.31
CA VAL A 307 -7.11 4.29 6.25
C VAL A 307 -8.45 4.91 6.55
N THR A 308 -8.97 5.63 5.57
CA THR A 308 -10.15 6.47 5.71
C THR A 308 -11.26 5.98 4.80
N PHE A 309 -12.45 5.75 5.36
CA PHE A 309 -13.63 5.29 4.65
C PHE A 309 -14.71 6.37 4.70
N PHE A 310 -15.14 6.85 3.53
CA PHE A 310 -16.24 7.80 3.48
C PHE A 310 -17.54 7.13 3.92
N THR A 311 -18.19 7.69 4.95
CA THR A 311 -19.42 7.14 5.54
C THR A 311 -20.47 8.25 5.59
N ALA A 312 -21.47 8.16 4.71
CA ALA A 312 -22.58 9.11 4.66
C ALA A 312 -23.81 8.53 3.95
N PRO A 313 -25.04 8.92 4.35
CA PRO A 313 -25.35 9.70 5.55
C PRO A 313 -25.50 8.79 6.79
N LEU A 314 -24.97 9.23 7.94
CA LEU A 314 -25.14 8.57 9.22
C LEU A 314 -26.28 9.21 10.02
N LEU A 315 -27.28 8.42 10.43
CA LEU A 315 -28.36 8.88 11.29
C LEU A 315 -28.03 8.56 12.76
N THR A 316 -27.69 9.57 13.55
CA THR A 316 -27.42 9.43 14.99
C THR A 316 -28.02 10.59 15.78
N GLU A 317 -28.05 10.45 17.11
CA GLU A 317 -28.36 11.56 18.01
C GLU A 317 -27.41 12.75 17.77
N THR A 318 -27.97 13.96 17.83
CA THR A 318 -27.20 15.20 17.73
C THR A 318 -26.11 15.20 18.80
N ASN A 319 -24.84 15.35 18.38
CA ASN A 319 -23.62 15.32 19.19
C ASN A 319 -23.08 13.95 19.62
N LYS A 320 -23.72 12.83 19.27
CA LYS A 320 -23.19 11.48 19.54
C LYS A 320 -22.92 10.73 18.25
N VAL A 321 -21.88 9.90 18.22
CA VAL A 321 -21.59 9.00 17.10
C VAL A 321 -21.77 7.58 17.64
N ARG A 322 -22.69 6.83 17.03
CA ARG A 322 -22.93 5.43 17.39
C ARG A 322 -22.83 4.57 16.15
N LEU A 323 -21.86 3.66 16.13
CA LEU A 323 -21.56 2.83 14.96
C LEU A 323 -21.17 1.41 15.43
N PRO A 324 -21.69 0.36 14.77
CA PRO A 324 -21.15 -0.98 14.95
C PRO A 324 -19.77 -1.05 14.28
N LEU A 325 -18.71 -1.05 15.09
CA LEU A 325 -17.33 -1.13 14.61
C LEU A 325 -16.72 -2.49 15.00
N PRO A 326 -15.97 -3.16 14.11
CA PRO A 326 -15.25 -4.36 14.44
C PRO A 326 -14.11 -4.04 15.43
N SER A 327 -13.82 -4.99 16.32
CA SER A 327 -12.71 -4.89 17.27
C SER A 327 -11.49 -5.58 16.68
N GLU A 328 -10.47 -4.80 16.32
CA GLU A 328 -9.24 -5.29 15.69
C GLU A 328 -8.04 -5.07 16.63
N PRO A 329 -7.32 -6.14 17.04
CA PRO A 329 -6.16 -6.01 17.90
C PRO A 329 -5.07 -5.12 17.29
N GLY A 330 -4.62 -4.11 18.05
CA GLY A 330 -3.56 -3.19 17.62
C GLY A 330 -4.03 -2.04 16.74
N TYR A 331 -5.35 -1.89 16.50
CA TYR A 331 -5.92 -0.78 15.74
C TYR A 331 -6.97 -0.03 16.54
N ARG A 332 -7.17 1.25 16.21
CA ARG A 332 -8.24 2.09 16.77
C ARG A 332 -9.00 2.77 15.64
N TRP A 333 -10.31 2.80 15.82
CA TRP A 333 -11.21 3.55 14.97
C TRP A 333 -11.41 4.96 15.49
N SER A 334 -11.58 5.89 14.57
CA SER A 334 -12.07 7.23 14.87
C SER A 334 -12.97 7.76 13.76
N TRP A 335 -13.74 8.78 14.10
CA TRP A 335 -14.68 9.46 13.22
C TRP A 335 -14.17 10.88 12.97
N LEU A 336 -13.86 11.17 11.72
CA LEU A 336 -13.48 12.50 11.25
C LEU A 336 -14.70 13.18 10.63
N GLN A 337 -15.01 14.39 11.07
CA GLN A 337 -15.99 15.24 10.39
C GLN A 337 -15.41 16.63 10.14
N ASN A 338 -15.80 17.22 9.02
CA ASN A 338 -15.51 18.61 8.73
C ASN A 338 -16.71 19.48 9.15
N THR A 339 -16.55 20.31 10.17
CA THR A 339 -17.57 21.28 10.60
C THR A 339 -17.09 22.68 10.29
N ALA A 340 -17.72 23.33 9.29
CA ALA A 340 -17.42 24.71 8.89
C ALA A 340 -15.92 24.98 8.60
N GLY A 341 -15.23 24.02 7.97
CA GLY A 341 -13.81 24.14 7.60
C GLY A 341 -12.84 23.68 8.69
N ARG A 342 -13.32 23.19 9.83
CA ARG A 342 -12.49 22.59 10.89
C ARG A 342 -12.74 21.09 10.97
N TRP A 343 -11.65 20.33 10.94
CA TRP A 343 -11.69 18.90 11.21
C TRP A 343 -11.84 18.65 12.71
N ALA A 344 -12.82 17.83 13.06
CA ALA A 344 -13.02 17.31 14.41
C ALA A 344 -12.93 15.79 14.36
N GLU A 345 -12.27 15.20 15.34
CA GLU A 345 -12.06 13.77 15.46
C GLU A 345 -12.66 13.24 16.76
N VAL A 346 -13.36 12.11 16.68
CA VAL A 346 -13.90 11.38 17.84
C VAL A 346 -13.46 9.92 17.75
N GLY A 347 -12.67 9.44 18.70
CA GLY A 347 -12.18 8.06 18.74
C GLY A 347 -13.15 7.08 19.39
N THR A 348 -12.85 5.78 19.32
CA THR A 348 -13.51 4.76 20.17
C THR A 348 -13.12 4.90 21.65
N VAL A 349 -11.91 5.39 21.91
CA VAL A 349 -11.51 5.84 23.26
C VAL A 349 -11.84 7.32 23.37
N GLY A 350 -12.71 7.67 24.32
CA GLY A 350 -13.10 9.05 24.53
C GLY A 350 -11.96 9.86 25.12
N ILE A 351 -11.64 10.99 24.53
CA ILE A 351 -10.70 11.94 25.11
C ILE A 351 -11.50 13.18 25.52
N VAL A 352 -11.36 13.57 26.77
CA VAL A 352 -11.94 14.80 27.32
C VAL A 352 -10.81 15.72 27.75
N THR A 353 -11.05 17.02 27.64
CA THR A 353 -10.11 18.06 28.08
C THR A 353 -10.62 18.75 29.35
N ARG A 354 -9.72 19.35 30.15
CA ARG A 354 -10.16 20.18 31.29
C ARG A 354 -10.98 21.37 30.81
N GLY A 355 -10.70 21.88 29.60
CA GLY A 355 -11.50 22.90 28.94
C GLY A 355 -12.96 22.49 28.74
N ASP A 356 -13.22 21.24 28.35
CA ASP A 356 -14.58 20.71 28.19
C ASP A 356 -15.33 20.69 29.52
N PHE A 357 -14.65 20.29 30.60
CA PHE A 357 -15.19 20.31 31.96
C PHE A 357 -15.47 21.73 32.46
N GLY A 358 -14.57 22.69 32.18
CA GLY A 358 -14.78 24.09 32.50
C GLY A 358 -15.97 24.69 31.75
N GLN A 359 -16.17 24.34 30.48
CA GLN A 359 -17.32 24.79 29.70
C GLN A 359 -18.64 24.15 30.16
N ALA A 360 -18.62 22.86 30.50
CA ALA A 360 -19.83 22.12 30.89
C ALA A 360 -20.26 22.39 32.34
N PHE A 361 -19.30 22.59 33.25
CA PHE A 361 -19.55 22.61 34.70
C PHE A 361 -19.06 23.88 35.42
N GLY A 362 -18.42 24.82 34.73
CA GLY A 362 -17.92 26.06 35.32
C GLY A 362 -16.94 25.81 36.45
N ASP A 363 -17.15 26.46 37.60
CA ASP A 363 -16.28 26.38 38.79
C ASP A 363 -16.18 24.96 39.39
N ALA A 364 -17.13 24.07 39.08
CA ALA A 364 -17.12 22.68 39.54
C ALA A 364 -16.23 21.76 38.68
N GLY A 365 -15.77 22.21 37.51
CA GLY A 365 -15.08 21.38 36.52
C GLY A 365 -13.81 20.69 37.04
N ASP A 366 -12.92 21.43 37.71
CA ASP A 366 -11.66 20.87 38.22
C ASP A 366 -11.86 19.88 39.37
N ALA A 367 -12.86 20.13 40.23
CA ALA A 367 -13.20 19.23 41.32
C ALA A 367 -13.78 17.91 40.78
N LEU A 368 -14.66 17.99 39.78
CA LEU A 368 -15.22 16.82 39.09
C LEU A 368 -14.14 16.03 38.34
N TRP A 369 -13.22 16.71 37.65
CA TRP A 369 -12.09 16.06 36.98
C TRP A 369 -11.26 15.22 37.96
N THR A 370 -10.88 15.83 39.10
CA THR A 370 -10.05 15.18 40.11
C THR A 370 -10.77 13.98 40.73
N GLU A 371 -12.07 14.10 40.99
CA GLU A 371 -12.88 13.00 41.51
C GLU A 371 -12.99 11.84 40.51
N LEU A 372 -13.23 12.13 39.22
CA LEU A 372 -13.36 11.09 38.20
C LEU A 372 -12.05 10.34 37.94
N ILE A 373 -10.90 11.01 38.04
CA ILE A 373 -9.60 10.34 38.01
C ILE A 373 -9.46 9.40 39.23
N ALA A 374 -9.82 9.86 40.43
CA ALA A 374 -9.74 9.04 41.64
C ALA A 374 -10.68 7.82 41.62
N LEU A 375 -11.85 7.96 40.97
CA LEU A 375 -12.81 6.87 40.77
C LEU A 375 -12.45 5.95 39.59
N GLY A 376 -11.38 6.24 38.83
CA GLY A 376 -11.00 5.46 37.65
C GLY A 376 -11.99 5.59 36.49
N TRP A 377 -12.76 6.68 36.44
CA TRP A 377 -13.62 7.01 35.31
C TRP A 377 -12.84 7.70 34.19
N LEU A 378 -11.75 8.37 34.57
CA LEU A 378 -10.79 9.01 33.69
C LEU A 378 -9.40 8.45 33.96
N THR A 379 -8.56 8.39 32.92
CA THR A 379 -7.14 8.05 33.01
C THR A 379 -6.32 9.18 32.42
N ASP A 380 -5.41 9.79 33.19
CA ASP A 380 -4.60 10.91 32.69
C ASP A 380 -3.76 10.49 31.47
N VAL A 381 -3.86 11.28 30.40
CA VAL A 381 -3.01 11.16 29.20
C VAL A 381 -1.90 12.20 29.28
N ASP A 382 -2.27 13.44 29.62
CA ASP A 382 -1.35 14.55 29.90
C ASP A 382 -1.98 15.55 30.88
N ALA A 383 -1.35 16.71 31.07
CA ALA A 383 -1.81 17.71 32.05
C ALA A 383 -3.23 18.26 31.79
N ASP A 384 -3.71 18.21 30.55
CA ASP A 384 -4.98 18.82 30.12
C ASP A 384 -5.97 17.81 29.52
N ARG A 385 -5.53 16.58 29.23
CA ARG A 385 -6.33 15.52 28.58
C ARG A 385 -6.37 14.24 29.40
N ALA A 386 -7.55 13.63 29.44
CA ALA A 386 -7.76 12.31 30.03
C ALA A 386 -8.58 11.40 29.10
N ALA A 387 -8.27 10.12 29.14
CA ALA A 387 -9.00 9.06 28.46
C ALA A 387 -10.17 8.58 29.33
N VAL A 388 -11.34 8.44 28.70
CA VAL A 388 -12.58 8.00 29.33
C VAL A 388 -12.59 6.47 29.42
N ALA A 389 -12.72 5.96 30.64
CA ALA A 389 -12.87 4.52 30.87
C ALA A 389 -14.26 4.03 30.39
N ALA A 390 -14.27 2.84 29.79
CA ALA A 390 -15.50 2.17 29.39
C ALA A 390 -16.40 1.93 30.61
N GLN A 391 -17.73 1.99 30.42
CA GLN A 391 -18.69 2.00 31.53
C GLN A 391 -18.58 0.75 32.44
N ASP A 392 -18.23 -0.39 31.86
CA ASP A 392 -18.00 -1.67 32.52
C ASP A 392 -16.66 -1.75 33.29
N GLN A 393 -15.72 -0.86 32.98
CA GLN A 393 -14.40 -0.77 33.63
C GLN A 393 -14.35 0.26 34.76
N ARG A 394 -15.39 1.10 34.88
CA ARG A 394 -15.48 2.14 35.92
C ARG A 394 -15.65 1.53 37.31
N SER A 395 -15.09 2.18 38.34
CA SER A 395 -15.31 1.78 39.73
C SER A 395 -16.80 1.80 40.09
N ALA A 396 -17.26 0.76 40.79
CA ALA A 396 -18.61 0.66 41.34
C ALA A 396 -18.85 1.62 42.54
N THR A 397 -17.84 2.41 42.91
CA THR A 397 -17.94 3.39 43.99
C THR A 397 -18.87 4.53 43.54
N PRO A 398 -19.90 4.88 44.33
CA PRO A 398 -20.81 5.95 43.97
C PRO A 398 -20.10 7.31 43.93
N LEU A 399 -20.59 8.20 43.08
CA LEU A 399 -20.15 9.60 43.03
C LEU A 399 -20.37 10.26 44.39
N SER A 400 -19.53 11.24 44.71
CA SER A 400 -19.67 12.03 45.92
C SER A 400 -21.00 12.80 45.91
N PRO A 401 -21.53 13.19 47.09
CA PRO A 401 -22.73 14.03 47.17
C PRO A 401 -22.59 15.37 46.42
N PHE A 402 -21.35 15.81 46.17
CA PHE A 402 -21.03 16.99 45.37
C PHE A 402 -21.17 16.73 43.86
N ALA A 403 -20.76 15.55 43.38
CA ALA A 403 -20.81 15.18 41.97
C ALA A 403 -22.16 14.57 41.53
N GLU A 404 -22.95 14.04 42.46
CA GLU A 404 -24.25 13.40 42.18
C GLU A 404 -25.25 14.30 41.41
N PRO A 405 -25.38 15.62 41.70
CA PRO A 405 -26.23 16.52 40.91
C PRO A 405 -25.81 16.64 39.44
N TYR A 406 -24.54 16.38 39.13
CA TYR A 406 -23.96 16.49 37.80
C TYR A 406 -23.93 15.16 37.04
N ARG A 407 -24.38 14.04 37.64
CA ARG A 407 -24.29 12.69 37.05
C ARG A 407 -24.79 12.63 35.60
N ALA A 408 -25.99 13.11 35.33
CA ALA A 408 -26.57 13.03 33.98
C ALA A 408 -25.77 13.84 32.95
N ALA A 409 -25.26 15.01 33.35
CA ALA A 409 -24.45 15.86 32.49
C ALA A 409 -23.02 15.31 32.30
N LEU A 410 -22.46 14.65 33.31
CA LEU A 410 -21.20 13.91 33.22
C LEU A 410 -21.33 12.74 32.24
N GLU A 411 -22.35 11.90 32.40
CA GLU A 411 -22.58 10.76 31.50
C GLU A 411 -22.77 11.22 30.06
N ASP A 412 -23.54 12.29 29.83
CA ASP A 412 -23.72 12.86 28.49
C ASP A 412 -22.42 13.45 27.90
N LEU A 413 -21.59 14.12 28.70
CA LEU A 413 -20.29 14.61 28.25
C LEU A 413 -19.36 13.44 27.86
N LEU A 414 -19.29 12.41 28.71
CA LEU A 414 -18.47 11.23 28.47
C LEU A 414 -18.97 10.44 27.25
N GLU A 415 -20.28 10.30 27.05
CA GLU A 415 -20.88 9.67 25.86
C GLU A 415 -20.59 10.42 24.55
N ARG A 416 -20.52 11.75 24.59
CA ARG A 416 -20.20 12.56 23.39
C ARG A 416 -18.73 12.47 22.98
N SER A 417 -17.85 12.12 23.92
CA SER A 417 -16.40 12.09 23.70
C SER A 417 -15.90 10.88 22.90
N HIS A 418 -16.73 9.84 22.72
CA HIS A 418 -16.34 8.60 22.04
C HIS A 418 -17.40 8.08 21.07
N ILE A 419 -16.97 7.17 20.19
CA ILE A 419 -17.88 6.38 19.35
C ILE A 419 -18.47 5.26 20.21
N GLY A 420 -19.77 5.35 20.49
CA GLY A 420 -20.50 4.34 21.25
C GLY A 420 -21.03 3.18 20.40
N PRO A 421 -21.36 2.03 21.00
CA PRO A 421 -22.08 0.98 20.30
C PRO A 421 -23.50 1.45 19.90
N PRO A 422 -24.06 0.90 18.81
CA PRO A 422 -25.45 1.17 18.45
C PRO A 422 -26.39 0.69 19.57
N GLN A 423 -27.46 1.44 19.82
CA GLN A 423 -28.50 0.96 20.73
C GLN A 423 -29.28 -0.16 20.06
N ALA A 424 -29.31 -1.34 20.70
CA ALA A 424 -30.05 -2.50 20.20
C ALA A 424 -31.57 -2.30 20.35
N GLU A 425 -31.96 -1.47 21.30
CA GLU A 425 -33.34 -1.02 21.50
C GLU A 425 -33.54 0.23 20.63
N ALA A 426 -34.58 0.26 19.79
CA ALA A 426 -34.89 1.36 18.89
C ALA A 426 -35.45 2.60 19.64
N THR A 427 -34.76 3.00 20.71
CA THR A 427 -35.05 4.16 21.55
C THR A 427 -34.27 5.35 21.03
N PHE A 428 -34.99 6.35 20.50
CA PHE A 428 -34.40 7.63 20.11
C PHE A 428 -34.55 8.59 21.29
N ALA A 429 -33.55 8.64 22.17
CA ALA A 429 -33.63 9.43 23.40
C ALA A 429 -33.38 10.93 23.16
N GLY A 430 -32.72 11.29 22.05
CA GLY A 430 -32.42 12.66 21.66
C GLY A 430 -32.86 13.06 20.24
N PRO A 431 -32.75 14.36 19.89
CA PRO A 431 -32.96 14.83 18.52
C PRO A 431 -31.98 14.14 17.57
N GLN A 432 -32.49 13.66 16.43
CA GLN A 432 -31.69 12.97 15.43
C GLN A 432 -31.13 13.95 14.41
N GLY A 433 -29.90 13.70 13.94
CA GLY A 433 -29.24 14.47 12.90
C GLY A 433 -28.62 13.55 11.85
N LEU A 434 -28.53 14.04 10.62
CA LEU A 434 -27.71 13.42 9.58
C LEU A 434 -26.28 13.93 9.71
N ARG A 435 -25.32 13.01 9.64
CA ARG A 435 -23.89 13.31 9.69
C ARG A 435 -23.19 12.69 8.50
N ASP A 436 -22.32 13.50 7.89
CA ASP A 436 -21.43 13.06 6.83
C ASP A 436 -19.99 13.17 7.34
N GLY A 437 -19.21 12.12 7.17
CA GLY A 437 -17.84 12.08 7.67
C GLY A 437 -17.06 10.88 7.15
N TRP A 438 -15.93 10.63 7.81
CA TRP A 438 -15.00 9.56 7.45
C TRP A 438 -14.68 8.73 8.68
N LEU A 439 -14.76 7.41 8.55
CA LEU A 439 -14.19 6.50 9.52
C LEU A 439 -12.70 6.34 9.23
N THR A 440 -11.87 6.49 10.25
CA THR A 440 -10.42 6.32 10.13
C THR A 440 -9.98 5.16 10.99
N LEU A 441 -9.16 4.28 10.42
CA LEU A 441 -8.52 3.19 11.13
C LEU A 441 -7.01 3.45 11.18
N ARG A 442 -6.44 3.43 12.39
CA ARG A 442 -5.02 3.70 12.63
C ARG A 442 -4.40 2.63 13.54
N VAL A 443 -3.12 2.36 13.36
CA VAL A 443 -2.35 1.48 14.25
C VAL A 443 -2.17 2.16 15.61
N VAL A 444 -2.37 1.41 16.69
CA VAL A 444 -2.10 1.90 18.05
C VAL A 444 -0.61 1.76 18.32
N PRO A 445 0.10 2.85 18.66
CA PRO A 445 1.50 2.77 19.07
C PRO A 445 1.63 1.85 20.28
N ILE A 446 2.67 1.01 20.31
CA ILE A 446 2.93 0.05 21.41
C ILE A 446 3.04 0.75 22.78
N THR A 447 3.36 2.05 22.82
CA THR A 447 3.39 2.87 24.04
C THR A 447 2.02 3.13 24.66
N ASP A 448 0.93 3.02 23.90
CA ASP A 448 -0.46 3.20 24.35
C ASP A 448 -1.22 1.87 24.48
N ALA A 449 -0.52 0.75 24.31
CA ALA A 449 -1.09 -0.57 24.54
C ALA A 449 -1.26 -0.77 26.06
N GLU A 450 -2.51 -0.89 26.50
CA GLU A 450 -2.81 -1.36 27.85
C GLU A 450 -2.01 -2.63 28.17
N PRO A 451 -1.55 -2.81 29.43
CA PRO A 451 -0.88 -4.04 29.82
C PRO A 451 -1.86 -5.20 29.64
N LEU A 452 -1.64 -6.00 28.60
CA LEU A 452 -2.31 -7.28 28.39
C LEU A 452 -2.29 -8.07 29.70
N THR A 453 -3.43 -8.12 30.40
CA THR A 453 -3.63 -9.00 31.54
C THR A 453 -3.51 -10.44 31.04
N LEU A 454 -2.31 -10.99 31.18
CA LEU A 454 -1.99 -12.40 31.05
C LEU A 454 -2.85 -13.19 32.05
N THR A 455 -4.04 -13.57 31.61
CA THR A 455 -4.85 -14.57 32.31
C THR A 455 -4.10 -15.89 32.18
N ARG A 456 -3.31 -16.23 33.21
CA ARG A 456 -2.67 -17.55 33.38
C ARG A 456 -3.74 -18.64 33.27
N MET A 457 -3.87 -19.25 32.09
CA MET A 457 -4.51 -20.54 31.97
C MET A 457 -3.73 -21.55 32.81
N ARG A 458 -4.31 -21.95 33.94
CA ARG A 458 -3.87 -23.11 34.72
C ARG A 458 -3.94 -24.34 33.80
N LYS A 459 -2.79 -24.94 33.50
CA LYS A 459 -2.69 -26.32 33.03
C LYS A 459 -3.53 -27.21 33.94
N ARG A 460 -4.64 -27.75 33.44
CA ARG A 460 -5.26 -28.95 33.98
C ARG A 460 -4.60 -30.13 33.29
N SER A 461 -3.79 -30.86 34.05
CA SER A 461 -3.34 -32.20 33.71
C SER A 461 -4.53 -33.13 33.61
N ILE A 462 -4.69 -33.81 32.47
CA ILE A 462 -4.99 -35.24 32.36
C ILE A 462 -4.12 -35.77 31.23
#